data_AF-A0A0F5PGL2-F1
#
_entry.id   AF-A0A0F5PGL2-F1
#
_cell.length_a   1.000
_cell.length_b   1.000
_cell.length_c   1.000
_cell.angle_alpha   90.00
_cell.angle_beta   90.00
_cell.angle_gamma   90.00
#
_symmetry.space_group_name_H-M   'P 1'
#
loop_
_entity.id
_entity.type
_entity.pdbx_description
1 polymer ?
#
loop_
_entity_poly.entity_id
_entity_poly.type
_entity_poly.pdbx_seq_one_letter_code
_entity_poly.pdbx_strand_id
1 'polypeptide(L)'
;MSFEPATLDHLLAEAVGADSAVAGELRALFLASATMHVAALSQAQSVIPWRDEALKLQGLAASFGMTALMDVAARATHAGPDPLLLDAVADALAACR
;
A
#
# COMPACT_ATOMS: atom_id res chain seq x y z
N MET A 1 10.08 11.50 21.09
CA MET A 1 9.81 10.14 20.58
C MET A 1 9.91 10.23 19.06
N SER A 2 11.04 9.86 18.48
CA SER A 2 11.21 9.82 17.03
C SER A 2 10.41 8.63 16.51
N PHE A 3 9.26 8.88 15.90
CA PHE A 3 8.58 7.84 15.12
C PHE A 3 9.37 7.70 13.83
N GLU A 4 10.37 6.82 13.82
CA GLU A 4 10.92 6.35 12.56
C GLU A 4 9.79 5.57 11.87
N PRO A 5 9.33 6.00 10.68
CA PRO A 5 8.33 5.24 9.96
C PRO A 5 8.86 3.83 9.72
N ALA A 6 8.10 2.83 10.15
CA ALA A 6 8.50 1.44 9.98
C ALA A 6 8.59 1.12 8.48
N THR A 7 9.82 0.90 8.00
CA THR A 7 10.07 0.43 6.64
C THR A 7 9.55 -0.99 6.47
N LEU A 8 9.05 -1.33 5.28
CA LEU A 8 8.53 -2.66 4.96
C LEU A 8 9.50 -3.79 5.33
N ASP A 9 10.79 -3.59 5.07
CA ASP A 9 11.86 -4.53 5.43
C ASP A 9 11.97 -4.78 6.94
N HIS A 10 11.80 -3.75 7.76
CA HIS A 10 11.85 -3.88 9.22
C HIS A 10 10.69 -4.73 9.74
N LEU A 11 9.47 -4.45 9.26
CA LEU A 11 8.29 -5.20 9.69
C LEU A 11 8.32 -6.66 9.24
N LEU A 12 8.83 -6.92 8.04
CA LEU A 12 9.00 -8.29 7.55
C LEU A 12 10.08 -9.05 8.32
N ALA A 13 11.21 -8.40 8.63
CA ALA A 13 12.28 -8.99 9.43
C ALA A 13 11.81 -9.30 10.87
N GLU A 14 10.97 -8.45 11.47
CA GLU A 14 10.36 -8.72 12.78
C GLU A 14 9.38 -9.90 12.74
N ALA A 15 8.57 -10.00 11.68
CA ALA A 15 7.53 -11.03 11.58
C ALA A 15 8.06 -12.42 11.22
N VAL A 16 9.09 -12.50 10.36
CA VAL A 16 9.56 -13.76 9.75
C VAL A 16 11.03 -14.08 10.14
N GLY A 17 11.73 -13.14 10.78
CA GLY A 17 13.15 -13.26 11.12
C GLY A 17 14.06 -12.70 10.01
N ALA A 18 15.13 -12.00 10.43
CA ALA A 18 16.00 -11.16 9.59
C ALA A 18 16.78 -11.88 8.47
N ASP A 19 16.86 -13.21 8.48
CA ASP A 19 17.67 -14.03 7.56
C ASP A 19 16.82 -14.96 6.66
N SER A 20 15.52 -14.69 6.50
CA SER A 20 14.65 -15.55 5.71
C SER A 20 14.51 -15.05 4.26
N ALA A 21 14.83 -15.92 3.29
CA ALA A 21 14.50 -15.70 1.88
C ALA A 21 13.00 -15.38 1.67
N VAL A 22 12.16 -15.86 2.60
CA VAL A 22 10.72 -15.62 2.66
C VAL A 22 10.38 -14.14 2.83
N ALA A 23 11.14 -13.38 3.64
CA ALA A 23 10.90 -11.94 3.79
C ALA A 23 11.08 -11.19 2.46
N GLY A 24 12.11 -11.55 1.68
CA GLY A 24 12.35 -10.99 0.35
C GLY A 24 11.23 -11.32 -0.65
N GLU A 25 10.75 -12.56 -0.65
CA GLU A 25 9.63 -12.99 -1.50
C GLU A 25 8.31 -12.28 -1.13
N LEU A 26 7.99 -12.18 0.16
CA LEU A 26 6.81 -11.49 0.65
C LEU A 26 6.86 -9.99 0.33
N ARG A 27 8.03 -9.37 0.44
CA ARG A 27 8.25 -7.97 0.02
C ARG A 27 7.98 -7.78 -1.46
N ALA A 28 8.53 -8.65 -2.30
CA ALA A 28 8.32 -8.59 -3.74
C ALA A 28 6.84 -8.77 -4.10
N LEU A 29 6.16 -9.73 -3.46
CA LEU A 29 4.73 -9.98 -3.67
C LEU A 29 3.86 -8.80 -3.24
N PHE A 30 4.15 -8.20 -2.08
CA PHE A 30 3.48 -7.00 -1.60
C PHE A 30 3.61 -5.85 -2.60
N LEU A 31 4.85 -5.51 -3.00
CA LEU A 31 5.11 -4.39 -3.91
C LEU A 31 4.47 -4.61 -5.28
N ALA A 32 4.50 -5.85 -5.80
CA ALA A 32 3.84 -6.21 -7.05
C ALA A 32 2.32 -6.04 -6.95
N SER A 33 1.70 -6.58 -5.89
CA SER A 33 0.26 -6.50 -5.66
C SER A 33 -0.22 -5.05 -5.48
N ALA A 34 0.48 -4.28 -4.64
CA ALA A 34 0.16 -2.88 -4.41
C ALA A 34 0.30 -2.05 -5.70
N THR A 35 1.33 -2.30 -6.51
CA THR A 35 1.51 -1.64 -7.82
C THR A 35 0.33 -1.94 -8.77
N MET A 36 -0.16 -3.19 -8.78
CA MET A 36 -1.34 -3.53 -9.59
C MET A 36 -2.59 -2.78 -9.14
N HIS A 37 -2.83 -2.66 -7.83
CA HIS A 37 -3.97 -1.90 -7.31
C HIS A 37 -3.88 -0.40 -7.65
N VAL A 38 -2.69 0.21 -7.56
CA VAL A 38 -2.49 1.61 -7.96
C VAL A 38 -2.73 1.81 -9.47
N ALA A 39 -2.26 0.87 -10.30
CA ALA A 39 -2.55 0.90 -11.72
C ALA A 39 -4.06 0.78 -11.99
N ALA A 40 -4.77 -0.12 -11.30
CA ALA A 40 -6.21 -0.25 -11.44
C ALA A 40 -6.99 1.00 -10.98
N LEU A 41 -6.57 1.65 -9.89
CA LEU A 41 -7.10 2.96 -9.46
C LEU A 41 -6.93 4.02 -10.56
N SER A 42 -5.78 4.06 -11.23
CA SER A 42 -5.53 5.02 -12.33
C SER A 42 -6.45 4.86 -13.54
N GLN A 43 -7.03 3.65 -13.71
CA GLN A 43 -7.94 3.34 -14.82
C GLN A 43 -9.43 3.45 -14.43
N ALA A 44 -9.72 3.63 -13.14
CA ALA A 44 -11.09 3.71 -12.65
C ALA A 44 -11.73 5.04 -13.05
N GLN A 45 -12.75 4.98 -13.90
CA GLN A 45 -13.48 6.16 -14.42
C GLN A 45 -14.72 6.52 -13.58
N SER A 46 -15.06 5.71 -12.58
CA SER A 46 -16.23 5.93 -11.73
C SER A 46 -15.94 5.55 -10.28
N VAL A 47 -16.80 6.02 -9.38
CA VAL A 47 -16.63 5.92 -7.93
C VAL A 47 -16.61 4.47 -7.44
N ILE A 48 -17.43 3.58 -8.02
CA ILE A 48 -17.52 2.19 -7.56
C ILE A 48 -16.21 1.41 -7.75
N PRO A 49 -15.66 1.25 -8.98
CA PRO A 49 -14.41 0.52 -9.18
C PRO A 49 -13.23 1.19 -8.47
N TRP A 50 -13.24 2.52 -8.33
CA TRP A 50 -12.24 3.24 -7.55
C TRP A 50 -12.26 2.82 -6.08
N ARG A 51 -13.43 2.87 -5.43
CA ARG A 51 -13.56 2.56 -4.00
C ARG A 51 -13.27 1.09 -3.72
N ASP A 52 -13.73 0.18 -4.58
CA ASP A 52 -13.48 -1.25 -4.45
C ASP A 52 -11.97 -1.55 -4.50
N GLU A 53 -11.25 -0.91 -5.41
CA GLU A 53 -9.80 -1.11 -5.54
C GLU A 53 -9.02 -0.46 -4.40
N ALA A 54 -9.45 0.73 -3.94
CA ALA A 54 -8.87 1.40 -2.78
C ALA A 54 -9.04 0.55 -1.50
N LEU A 55 -10.18 -0.13 -1.33
CA LEU A 55 -10.42 -1.04 -0.20
C LEU A 55 -9.47 -2.23 -0.21
N LYS A 56 -9.22 -2.83 -1.37
CA LYS A 56 -8.23 -3.92 -1.52
C LYS A 56 -6.83 -3.45 -1.17
N LEU A 57 -6.43 -2.28 -1.68
CA LEU A 57 -5.13 -1.69 -1.36
C LEU A 57 -4.99 -1.39 0.14
N GLN A 58 -6.03 -0.84 0.77
CA GLN A 58 -6.05 -0.59 2.21
C GLN A 58 -5.85 -1.88 3.02
N GLY A 59 -6.57 -2.95 2.68
CA GLY A 59 -6.43 -4.25 3.35
C GLY A 59 -5.05 -4.87 3.15
N LEU A 60 -4.48 -4.75 1.95
CA LEU A 60 -3.12 -5.19 1.67
C LEU A 60 -2.11 -4.44 2.54
N ALA A 61 -2.19 -3.10 2.58
CA ALA A 61 -1.31 -2.27 3.39
C ALA A 61 -1.42 -2.60 4.89
N ALA A 62 -2.64 -2.81 5.39
CA ALA A 62 -2.90 -3.21 6.77
C ALA A 62 -2.23 -4.56 7.12
N SER A 63 -2.26 -5.52 6.20
CA SER A 63 -1.68 -6.86 6.40
C SER A 63 -0.16 -6.83 6.63
N PHE A 64 0.52 -5.83 6.07
CA PHE A 64 1.97 -5.63 6.21
C PHE A 64 2.32 -4.50 7.18
N GLY A 65 1.35 -3.91 7.90
CA GLY A 65 1.58 -2.82 8.84
C GLY A 65 2.03 -1.50 8.18
N MET A 66 1.77 -1.31 6.89
CA MET A 66 2.14 -0.09 6.14
C MET A 66 1.14 1.04 6.40
N THR A 67 1.20 1.64 7.59
CA THR A 67 0.21 2.63 8.06
C THR A 67 0.04 3.82 7.11
N ALA A 68 1.13 4.38 6.59
CA ALA A 68 1.06 5.54 5.68
C ALA A 68 0.28 5.23 4.40
N LEU A 69 0.54 4.07 3.79
CA LEU A 69 -0.18 3.60 2.59
C LEU A 69 -1.64 3.23 2.94
N MET A 70 -1.85 2.59 4.09
CA MET A 70 -3.18 2.23 4.59
C MET A 70 -4.06 3.48 4.77
N ASP A 71 -3.53 4.55 5.36
CA ASP A 71 -4.28 5.77 5.65
C ASP A 71 -4.67 6.52 4.37
N VAL A 72 -3.77 6.64 3.39
CA VAL A 72 -4.11 7.27 2.11
C VAL A 72 -5.08 6.43 1.30
N ALA A 73 -4.92 5.10 1.30
CA ALA A 73 -5.88 4.19 0.66
C ALA A 73 -7.26 4.30 1.32
N ALA A 74 -7.32 4.39 2.66
CA ALA A 74 -8.55 4.61 3.41
C ALA A 74 -9.27 5.91 2.97
N ARG A 75 -8.52 7.01 2.79
CA ARG A 75 -9.11 8.24 2.23
C ARG A 75 -9.68 8.02 0.82
N ALA A 76 -8.96 7.30 -0.04
CA ALA A 76 -9.42 6.97 -1.38
C ALA A 76 -10.72 6.13 -1.35
N THR A 77 -10.93 5.24 -0.36
CA THR A 77 -12.18 4.48 -0.21
C THR A 77 -13.42 5.34 0.05
N HIS A 78 -13.23 6.59 0.50
CA HIS A 78 -14.32 7.53 0.77
C HIS A 78 -14.47 8.61 -0.31
N ALA A 79 -13.65 8.54 -1.36
CA ALA A 79 -13.62 9.47 -2.48
C ALA A 79 -14.03 8.79 -3.80
N GLY A 80 -14.13 9.59 -4.86
CA GLY A 80 -14.15 9.12 -6.24
C GLY A 80 -12.77 9.26 -6.89
N PRO A 81 -12.65 8.96 -8.19
CA PRO A 81 -11.43 9.19 -8.94
C PRO A 81 -10.95 10.64 -8.79
N ASP A 82 -9.78 10.80 -8.16
CA ASP A 82 -9.15 12.09 -7.89
C ASP A 82 -7.64 11.96 -8.17
N PRO A 83 -7.09 12.71 -9.14
CA PRO A 83 -5.67 12.68 -9.46
C PRO A 83 -4.76 12.95 -8.25
N LEU A 84 -5.14 13.87 -7.35
CA LEU A 84 -4.31 14.20 -6.19
C LEU A 84 -4.26 13.06 -5.17
N LEU A 85 -5.37 12.34 -5.02
CA LEU A 85 -5.38 11.14 -4.19
C LEU A 85 -4.60 10.00 -4.85
N LEU A 86 -4.67 9.87 -6.18
CA LEU A 86 -3.87 8.87 -6.91
C LEU A 86 -2.38 9.12 -6.74
N ASP A 87 -1.93 10.37 -6.91
CA ASP A 87 -0.53 10.75 -6.70
C ASP A 87 -0.09 10.49 -5.26
N ALA A 88 -0.92 10.85 -4.28
CA ALA A 88 -0.63 10.58 -2.87
C ALA A 88 -0.54 9.08 -2.55
N VAL A 89 -1.38 8.24 -3.17
CA VAL A 89 -1.29 6.78 -3.06
C VAL A 89 0.01 6.26 -3.69
N ALA A 90 0.37 6.76 -4.87
CA ALA A 90 1.59 6.36 -5.57
C ALA A 90 2.86 6.75 -4.79
N ASP A 91 2.89 7.95 -4.21
CA ASP A 91 3.98 8.44 -3.36
C ASP A 91 4.13 7.59 -2.10
N ALA A 92 3.01 7.26 -1.44
CA ALA A 92 3.02 6.39 -0.27
C ALA A 92 3.53 4.99 -0.59
N LEU A 93 3.17 4.43 -1.76
CA LEU A 93 3.70 3.15 -2.23
C LEU A 93 5.20 3.23 -2.56
N ALA A 94 5.66 4.34 -3.15
CA ALA A 94 7.07 4.54 -3.44
C ALA A 94 7.92 4.57 -2.14
N ALA A 95 7.37 5.13 -1.06
CA ALA A 95 8.01 5.14 0.26
C ALA A 95 8.08 3.75 0.95
N CYS A 96 7.35 2.74 0.45
CA CYS A 96 7.44 1.36 0.94
C CYS A 96 8.62 0.57 0.34
N ARG A 97 9.31 1.12 -0.67
CA ARG A 97 10.47 0.48 -1.31
C ARG A 97 11.75 0.83 -0.56
#